data_AF-A0A7V8R2I0-F1
#
_entry.id   AF-A0A7V8R2I0-F1
#
_cell.length_a   1.000
_cell.length_b   1.000
_cell.length_c   1.000
_cell.angle_alpha   90.00
_cell.angle_beta   90.00
_cell.angle_gamma   90.00
#
_symmetry.space_group_name_H-M   'P 1'
#
loop_
_entity.id
_entity.type
_entity.pdbx_description
1 polymer ?
#
loop_
_entity_poly.entity_id
_entity_poly.type
_entity_poly.pdbx_seq_one_letter_code
_entity_poly.pdbx_strand_id
1 'polypeptide(L)'
;LNGGAGADSLIGGAGDDTYIVDNAGDSVAENAAAGTDTVRTILAAYTLGANVENLTYIGTAAFAGTGNSLANTITGGVGNDTLNGGAGADSLIGGAGSDIYIIDDLADVVTEGVNEGTDLIRTVLSSYALTNIANVENLAFIGAGDFIGTGNALANTIIGGAGNDLLDGGAGNDTLNGGAGNDIYVVDS
;
A
#
# COMPACT_ATOMS: atom_id res chain seq x y z
N LEU A 1 -20.89 -4.20 13.63
CA LEU A 1 -21.22 -5.63 13.78
C LEU A 1 -19.99 -6.37 14.29
N ASN A 2 -20.14 -7.18 15.33
CA ASN A 2 -19.09 -8.05 15.87
C ASN A 2 -19.73 -9.42 16.17
N GLY A 3 -19.24 -10.47 15.52
CA GLY A 3 -19.70 -11.85 15.72
C GLY A 3 -19.17 -12.48 17.01
N GLY A 4 -18.05 -11.96 17.50
CA GLY A 4 -17.32 -12.49 18.64
C GLY A 4 -16.42 -13.64 18.23
N ALA A 5 -16.15 -14.55 19.17
CA ALA A 5 -15.29 -15.69 18.88
C ALA A 5 -16.00 -16.73 18.01
N GLY A 6 -15.38 -17.11 16.90
CA GLY A 6 -15.90 -18.14 16.01
C GLY A 6 -15.79 -17.71 14.57
N ALA A 7 -16.39 -18.46 13.67
CA ALA A 7 -16.54 -18.02 12.28
C ALA A 7 -17.95 -17.45 12.13
N ASP A 8 -18.05 -16.15 11.86
CA ASP A 8 -19.33 -15.44 11.81
C ASP A 8 -19.67 -14.88 10.43
N SER A 9 -20.95 -14.61 10.21
CA SER A 9 -21.43 -13.89 9.03
C SER A 9 -21.93 -12.52 9.47
N LEU A 10 -21.25 -11.48 8.97
CA LEU A 10 -21.53 -10.10 9.31
C LEU A 10 -22.12 -9.41 8.07
N ILE A 11 -23.38 -8.98 8.18
CA ILE A 11 -24.17 -8.38 7.09
C ILE A 11 -24.71 -7.04 7.60
N GLY A 12 -24.23 -5.91 7.08
CA GLY A 12 -24.60 -4.57 7.58
C GLY A 12 -25.88 -4.03 6.97
N GLY A 13 -25.98 -4.10 5.64
CA GLY A 13 -27.23 -3.85 4.94
C GLY A 13 -27.27 -2.50 4.27
N ALA A 14 -27.68 -1.44 4.96
CA ALA A 14 -27.75 -0.08 4.42
C ALA A 14 -27.32 0.93 5.50
N GLY A 15 -26.63 1.98 5.07
CA GLY A 15 -25.90 2.89 5.93
C GLY A 15 -24.41 2.55 5.96
N ASP A 16 -23.67 3.36 6.71
CA ASP A 16 -22.23 3.16 6.93
C ASP A 16 -22.06 2.18 8.09
N ASP A 17 -21.61 0.97 7.79
CA ASP A 17 -21.43 -0.11 8.76
C ASP A 17 -19.97 -0.31 9.13
N THR A 18 -19.74 -0.84 10.34
CA THR A 18 -18.39 -1.19 10.82
C THR A 18 -18.36 -2.64 11.28
N TYR A 19 -17.52 -3.46 10.65
CA TYR A 19 -17.28 -4.87 10.97
C TYR A 19 -16.06 -5.03 11.86
N ILE A 20 -16.18 -5.83 12.92
CA ILE A 20 -15.03 -6.32 13.66
C ILE A 20 -14.77 -7.75 13.19
N VAL A 21 -13.64 -7.96 12.53
CA VAL A 21 -13.18 -9.27 12.06
C VAL A 21 -12.00 -9.71 12.93
N ASP A 22 -12.26 -10.64 13.84
CA ASP A 22 -11.26 -11.16 14.79
C ASP A 22 -10.92 -12.64 14.56
N ASN A 23 -11.66 -13.29 13.66
CA ASN A 23 -11.43 -14.67 13.25
C ASN A 23 -11.28 -14.78 11.73
N ALA A 24 -10.34 -15.60 11.27
CA ALA A 24 -10.14 -15.84 9.84
C ALA A 24 -11.33 -16.53 9.15
N GLY A 25 -12.25 -17.11 9.93
CA GLY A 25 -13.51 -17.67 9.43
C GLY A 25 -14.64 -16.66 9.27
N ASP A 26 -14.47 -15.40 9.71
CA ASP A 26 -15.49 -14.38 9.55
C ASP A 26 -15.66 -13.99 8.09
N SER A 27 -16.92 -13.78 7.71
CA SER A 27 -17.31 -13.30 6.39
C SER A 27 -18.08 -12.00 6.50
N VAL A 28 -17.72 -11.03 5.67
CA VAL A 28 -18.40 -9.74 5.54
C VAL A 28 -19.13 -9.71 4.21
N ALA A 29 -20.40 -9.29 4.22
CA ALA A 29 -21.21 -9.22 3.01
C ALA A 29 -21.99 -7.91 2.94
N GLU A 30 -21.62 -7.07 1.97
CA GLU A 30 -22.27 -5.78 1.70
C GLU A 30 -22.95 -5.68 0.34
N ASN A 31 -23.99 -4.85 0.29
CA ASN A 31 -24.68 -4.53 -0.94
C ASN A 31 -24.03 -3.33 -1.63
N ALA A 32 -24.08 -3.31 -2.96
CA ALA A 32 -23.61 -2.15 -3.72
C ALA A 32 -24.39 -0.88 -3.35
N ALA A 33 -23.68 0.23 -3.18
CA ALA A 33 -24.24 1.54 -2.82
C ALA A 33 -25.06 1.54 -1.52
N ALA A 34 -24.68 0.69 -0.55
CA ALA A 34 -25.29 0.63 0.78
C ALA A 34 -24.80 1.74 1.71
N GLY A 35 -23.59 2.24 1.54
CA GLY A 35 -22.96 3.22 2.41
C GLY A 35 -21.46 3.28 2.13
N THR A 36 -20.71 3.75 3.12
CA THR A 36 -19.25 3.67 3.18
C THR A 36 -18.87 2.81 4.37
N ASP A 37 -18.45 1.59 4.09
CA ASP A 37 -18.34 0.52 5.06
C ASP A 37 -16.89 0.30 5.51
N THR A 38 -16.71 -0.13 6.75
CA THR A 38 -15.38 -0.29 7.37
C THR A 38 -15.20 -1.67 7.97
N VAL A 39 -14.16 -2.39 7.55
CA VAL A 39 -13.64 -3.55 8.30
C VAL A 39 -12.53 -3.10 9.24
N ARG A 40 -12.64 -3.49 10.51
CA ARG A 40 -11.58 -3.39 11.51
C ARG A 40 -11.12 -4.79 11.89
N THR A 41 -9.82 -5.05 11.84
CA THR A 41 -9.30 -6.40 12.07
C THR A 41 -8.04 -6.43 12.94
N ILE A 42 -7.86 -7.54 13.66
CA ILE A 42 -6.60 -7.90 14.34
C ILE A 42 -5.89 -9.07 13.65
N LEU A 43 -6.43 -9.58 12.54
CA LEU A 43 -5.82 -10.66 11.78
C LEU A 43 -4.51 -10.17 11.16
N ALA A 44 -3.53 -11.06 11.04
CA ALA A 44 -2.25 -10.73 10.40
C ALA A 44 -2.38 -10.42 8.89
N ALA A 45 -3.49 -10.83 8.27
CA ALA A 45 -3.81 -10.48 6.90
C ALA A 45 -5.33 -10.43 6.69
N TYR A 46 -5.79 -9.52 5.84
CA TYR A 46 -7.19 -9.43 5.44
C TYR A 46 -7.35 -8.83 4.03
N THR A 47 -8.32 -9.35 3.28
CA THR A 47 -8.69 -8.84 1.95
C THR A 47 -10.14 -8.38 2.00
N LEU A 48 -10.41 -7.14 1.59
CA LEU A 48 -11.77 -6.61 1.53
C LEU A 48 -12.63 -7.41 0.54
N GLY A 49 -13.84 -7.75 0.98
CA GLY A 49 -14.89 -8.21 0.08
C GLY A 49 -15.39 -7.08 -0.82
N ALA A 50 -16.20 -7.41 -1.82
CA ALA A 50 -16.82 -6.40 -2.68
C ALA A 50 -17.71 -5.44 -1.86
N ASN A 51 -17.84 -4.20 -2.35
CA ASN A 51 -18.69 -3.16 -1.75
C ASN A 51 -18.27 -2.72 -0.34
N VAL A 52 -17.01 -2.96 0.06
CA VAL A 52 -16.46 -2.42 1.30
C VAL A 52 -15.34 -1.46 0.94
N GLU A 53 -15.37 -0.25 1.49
CA GLU A 53 -14.48 0.84 1.12
C GLU A 53 -13.27 0.95 2.05
N ASN A 54 -13.40 0.62 3.34
CA ASN A 54 -12.35 0.89 4.32
C ASN A 54 -11.84 -0.37 5.03
N LEU A 55 -10.53 -0.47 5.19
CA LEU A 55 -9.85 -1.48 5.98
C LEU A 55 -8.96 -0.79 7.02
N THR A 56 -9.16 -1.10 8.29
CA THR A 56 -8.33 -0.58 9.38
C THR A 56 -7.78 -1.73 10.22
N TYR A 57 -6.46 -1.87 10.25
CA TYR A 57 -5.81 -2.74 11.20
C TYR A 57 -5.82 -2.09 12.59
N ILE A 58 -6.26 -2.86 13.59
CA ILE A 58 -6.34 -2.42 14.99
C ILE A 58 -5.49 -3.28 15.93
N GLY A 59 -4.65 -4.14 15.37
CA GLY A 59 -3.62 -4.87 16.10
C GLY A 59 -2.33 -4.04 16.21
N THR A 60 -1.26 -4.71 16.63
CA THR A 60 0.05 -4.09 16.85
C THR A 60 1.22 -4.91 16.29
N ALA A 61 0.92 -5.83 15.38
CA ALA A 61 1.91 -6.66 14.70
C ALA A 61 1.91 -6.32 13.21
N ALA A 62 2.90 -6.84 12.47
CA ALA A 62 2.90 -6.74 11.02
C ALA A 62 1.59 -7.24 10.41
N PHE A 63 1.04 -6.47 9.48
CA PHE A 63 -0.24 -6.69 8.83
C PHE A 63 -0.12 -6.69 7.31
N ALA A 64 -0.87 -7.57 6.64
CA ALA A 64 -1.06 -7.53 5.20
C ALA A 64 -2.51 -7.17 4.85
N GLY A 65 -2.73 -5.95 4.38
CA GLY A 65 -4.03 -5.43 3.95
C GLY A 65 -4.17 -5.46 2.44
N THR A 66 -5.28 -5.98 1.93
CA THR A 66 -5.62 -5.90 0.50
C THR A 66 -7.02 -5.35 0.31
N GLY A 67 -7.18 -4.35 -0.56
CA GLY A 67 -8.48 -3.82 -0.95
C GLY A 67 -9.16 -4.64 -2.05
N ASN A 68 -10.03 -4.01 -2.81
CA ASN A 68 -10.83 -4.61 -3.86
C ASN A 68 -10.72 -3.80 -5.18
N SER A 69 -11.81 -3.53 -5.89
CA SER A 69 -11.82 -2.78 -7.15
C SER A 69 -12.39 -1.36 -7.00
N LEU A 70 -12.66 -0.94 -5.77
CA LEU A 70 -13.18 0.38 -5.43
C LEU A 70 -12.03 1.30 -5.02
N ALA A 71 -12.33 2.59 -4.82
CA ALA A 71 -11.41 3.48 -4.13
C ALA A 71 -11.43 3.13 -2.63
N ASN A 72 -10.41 2.41 -2.18
CA ASN A 72 -10.27 1.93 -0.81
C ASN A 72 -9.41 2.86 0.04
N THR A 73 -9.78 3.00 1.32
CA THR A 73 -8.87 3.52 2.34
C THR A 73 -8.37 2.37 3.20
N ILE A 74 -7.07 2.12 3.18
CA ILE A 74 -6.42 1.05 3.95
C ILE A 74 -5.47 1.70 4.96
N THR A 75 -5.74 1.47 6.23
CA THR A 75 -4.92 1.93 7.36
C THR A 75 -4.28 0.72 8.02
N GLY A 76 -2.95 0.68 7.98
CA GLY A 76 -2.11 -0.20 8.79
C GLY A 76 -2.11 0.22 10.26
N GLY A 77 -1.06 -0.11 10.98
CA GLY A 77 -0.94 0.21 12.39
C GLY A 77 0.51 0.41 12.84
N VAL A 78 0.89 -0.38 13.84
CA VAL A 78 2.30 -0.47 14.24
C VAL A 78 2.84 -1.82 13.78
N GLY A 79 4.08 -1.84 13.33
CA GLY A 79 4.70 -3.02 12.71
C GLY A 79 4.96 -2.75 11.23
N ASN A 80 5.66 -3.69 10.59
CA ASN A 80 6.00 -3.57 9.18
C ASN A 80 4.85 -4.13 8.34
N ASP A 81 4.03 -3.26 7.82
CA ASP A 81 2.80 -3.58 7.12
C ASP A 81 3.02 -3.68 5.61
N THR A 82 2.16 -4.43 4.94
CA THR A 82 2.09 -4.51 3.47
C THR A 82 0.69 -4.16 3.03
N LEU A 83 0.54 -3.01 2.38
CA LEU A 83 -0.74 -2.49 1.95
C LEU A 83 -0.85 -2.53 0.43
N ASN A 84 -1.91 -3.15 -0.07
CA ASN A 84 -2.25 -3.21 -1.49
C ASN A 84 -3.69 -2.72 -1.68
N GLY A 85 -3.87 -1.58 -2.34
CA GLY A 85 -5.19 -1.03 -2.61
C GLY A 85 -6.06 -1.95 -3.47
N GLY A 86 -5.42 -2.73 -4.35
CA GLY A 86 -6.11 -3.42 -5.42
C GLY A 86 -6.27 -2.46 -6.59
N ALA A 87 -7.35 -2.59 -7.35
CA ALA A 87 -7.62 -1.63 -8.42
C ALA A 87 -8.44 -0.46 -7.87
N GLY A 88 -8.19 0.75 -8.34
CA GLY A 88 -8.93 1.91 -7.86
C GLY A 88 -8.03 3.12 -7.75
N ALA A 89 -8.51 4.14 -7.07
CA ALA A 89 -7.67 5.24 -6.61
C ALA A 89 -7.67 5.16 -5.08
N ASP A 90 -6.64 4.54 -4.53
CA ASP A 90 -6.63 4.10 -3.14
C ASP A 90 -5.87 5.07 -2.23
N SER A 91 -6.21 5.07 -0.94
CA SER A 91 -5.48 5.78 0.11
C SER A 91 -4.85 4.76 1.05
N LEU A 92 -3.52 4.65 1.01
CA LEU A 92 -2.73 3.71 1.80
C LEU A 92 -1.98 4.46 2.91
N ILE A 93 -2.23 4.09 4.17
CA ILE A 93 -1.69 4.74 5.35
C ILE A 93 -1.01 3.65 6.19
N GLY A 94 0.31 3.58 6.24
CA GLY A 94 1.05 2.49 6.91
C GLY A 94 1.06 2.64 8.42
N GLY A 95 1.51 3.81 8.88
CA GLY A 95 1.66 4.08 10.30
C GLY A 95 3.11 3.89 10.72
N ALA A 96 3.35 3.28 11.89
CA ALA A 96 4.70 3.14 12.42
C ALA A 96 5.30 1.78 12.05
N GLY A 97 6.45 1.77 11.40
CA GLY A 97 7.11 0.56 10.93
C GLY A 97 7.81 0.83 9.61
N SER A 98 8.51 -0.17 9.10
CA SER A 98 9.00 -0.14 7.71
C SER A 98 7.98 -0.82 6.82
N ASP A 99 7.17 -0.01 6.15
CA ASP A 99 5.97 -0.44 5.44
C ASP A 99 6.22 -0.63 3.93
N ILE A 100 5.39 -1.46 3.32
CA ILE A 100 5.41 -1.76 1.89
C ILE A 100 4.07 -1.37 1.28
N TYR A 101 4.12 -0.51 0.27
CA TYR A 101 2.96 -0.08 -0.51
C TYR A 101 3.04 -0.72 -1.89
N ILE A 102 2.00 -1.48 -2.26
CA ILE A 102 1.86 -1.99 -3.63
C ILE A 102 1.01 -0.99 -4.40
N ILE A 103 1.61 -0.34 -5.39
CA ILE A 103 0.97 0.70 -6.20
C ILE A 103 0.80 0.18 -7.62
N ASP A 104 -0.44 0.12 -8.10
CA ASP A 104 -0.78 -0.27 -9.47
C ASP A 104 -1.57 0.80 -10.23
N ASP A 105 -2.04 1.85 -9.56
CA ASP A 105 -2.63 3.05 -10.15
C ASP A 105 -1.86 4.32 -9.73
N LEU A 106 -1.71 5.28 -10.66
CA LEU A 106 -1.05 6.57 -10.36
C LEU A 106 -1.92 7.50 -9.50
N ALA A 107 -3.21 7.19 -9.36
CA ALA A 107 -4.13 7.90 -8.49
C ALA A 107 -4.06 7.42 -7.02
N ASP A 108 -3.31 6.36 -6.74
CA ASP A 108 -3.06 5.92 -5.37
C ASP A 108 -2.26 6.97 -4.59
N VAL A 109 -2.65 7.17 -3.33
CA VAL A 109 -2.05 8.11 -2.39
C VAL A 109 -1.47 7.34 -1.22
N VAL A 110 -0.18 7.54 -0.97
CA VAL A 110 0.52 7.01 0.21
C VAL A 110 0.70 8.13 1.24
N THR A 111 0.39 7.84 2.50
CA THR A 111 0.55 8.78 3.62
C THR A 111 1.43 8.16 4.70
N GLU A 112 2.56 8.81 4.97
CA GLU A 112 3.54 8.40 5.99
C GLU A 112 3.98 9.57 6.87
N GLY A 113 4.26 9.27 8.14
CA GLY A 113 4.75 10.23 9.12
C GLY A 113 6.27 10.31 9.23
N VAL A 114 6.74 11.34 9.92
CA VAL A 114 8.18 11.60 10.06
C VAL A 114 8.78 10.69 11.15
N ASN A 115 9.86 9.98 10.82
CA ASN A 115 10.54 9.01 11.70
C ASN A 115 9.68 7.78 12.07
N GLU A 116 8.76 7.38 11.18
CA GLU A 116 7.90 6.22 11.41
C GLU A 116 8.51 4.91 10.89
N GLY A 117 9.49 4.96 9.99
CA GLY A 117 10.34 3.83 9.68
C GLY A 117 11.19 4.06 8.45
N THR A 118 11.18 3.10 7.54
CA THR A 118 11.90 3.20 6.27
C THR A 118 11.10 2.43 5.24
N ASP A 119 10.47 3.17 4.36
CA ASP A 119 9.27 2.70 3.68
C ASP A 119 9.55 2.45 2.21
N LEU A 120 8.74 1.58 1.61
CA LEU A 120 8.98 1.07 0.26
C LEU A 120 7.71 1.13 -0.60
N ILE A 121 7.79 1.87 -1.70
CA ILE A 121 6.88 1.68 -2.83
C ILE A 121 7.35 0.50 -3.68
N ARG A 122 6.45 -0.44 -3.94
CA ARG A 122 6.59 -1.49 -4.96
C ARG A 122 5.56 -1.28 -6.06
N THR A 123 6.01 -1.23 -7.31
CA THR A 123 5.10 -0.99 -8.43
C THR A 123 5.49 -1.75 -9.69
N VAL A 124 4.50 -1.98 -10.56
CA VAL A 124 4.67 -2.48 -11.94
C VAL A 124 4.46 -1.36 -12.98
N LEU A 125 4.17 -0.13 -12.55
CA LEU A 125 3.96 1.01 -13.42
C LEU A 125 5.25 1.32 -14.18
N SER A 126 5.15 1.63 -15.48
CA SER A 126 6.33 1.93 -16.30
C SER A 126 7.07 3.20 -15.87
N SER A 127 6.43 4.07 -15.08
CA SER A 127 7.06 5.25 -14.49
C SER A 127 6.43 5.56 -13.14
N TYR A 128 7.28 5.86 -12.15
CA TYR A 128 6.82 6.27 -10.82
C TYR A 128 7.84 7.21 -10.16
N ALA A 129 7.36 8.17 -9.39
CA ALA A 129 8.18 9.18 -8.74
C ALA A 129 7.77 9.38 -7.27
N LEU A 130 8.74 9.47 -6.37
CA LEU A 130 8.52 9.75 -4.94
C LEU A 130 8.39 11.25 -4.65
N THR A 131 8.47 12.12 -5.65
CA THR A 131 8.57 13.58 -5.51
C THR A 131 7.46 14.22 -4.68
N ASN A 132 6.26 13.63 -4.68
CA ASN A 132 5.10 14.12 -3.90
C ASN A 132 4.74 13.21 -2.72
N ILE A 133 5.58 12.23 -2.40
CA ILE A 133 5.37 11.29 -1.31
C ILE A 133 6.41 11.61 -0.24
N ALA A 134 5.98 12.31 0.81
CA ALA A 134 6.83 12.62 1.93
C ALA A 134 7.14 11.34 2.73
N ASN A 135 8.33 11.30 3.33
CA ASN A 135 8.75 10.25 4.27
C ASN A 135 8.73 8.82 3.69
N VAL A 136 8.91 8.67 2.38
CA VAL A 136 9.15 7.36 1.76
C VAL A 136 10.52 7.36 1.12
N GLU A 137 11.36 6.41 1.55
CA GLU A 137 12.77 6.36 1.17
C GLU A 137 13.02 5.46 -0.03
N ASN A 138 12.23 4.40 -0.24
CA ASN A 138 12.57 3.38 -1.23
C ASN A 138 11.52 3.23 -2.33
N LEU A 139 12.01 2.95 -3.54
CA LEU A 139 11.21 2.61 -4.71
C LEU A 139 11.78 1.35 -5.35
N ALA A 140 10.93 0.35 -5.58
CA ALA A 140 11.29 -0.85 -6.32
C ALA A 140 10.27 -1.15 -7.40
N PHE A 141 10.72 -1.20 -8.64
CA PHE A 141 9.95 -1.75 -9.73
C PHE A 141 10.03 -3.28 -9.68
N ILE A 142 8.89 -3.94 -9.83
CA ILE A 142 8.79 -5.39 -9.87
C ILE A 142 8.32 -5.85 -11.25
N GLY A 143 8.88 -6.96 -11.73
CA GLY A 143 8.57 -7.51 -13.05
C GLY A 143 9.65 -7.18 -14.09
N ALA A 144 9.24 -7.16 -15.36
CA ALA A 144 10.12 -6.88 -16.49
C ALA A 144 9.50 -5.80 -17.40
N GLY A 145 10.30 -4.82 -17.79
CA GLY A 145 9.90 -3.66 -18.57
C GLY A 145 10.97 -2.58 -18.47
N ASP A 146 10.97 -1.63 -19.40
CA ASP A 146 11.83 -0.45 -19.29
C ASP A 146 11.14 0.55 -18.34
N PHE A 147 11.68 0.77 -17.14
CA PHE A 147 11.07 1.58 -16.09
C PHE A 147 11.73 2.97 -15.96
N ILE A 148 10.96 3.95 -15.48
CA ILE A 148 11.44 5.29 -15.13
C ILE A 148 11.15 5.55 -13.65
N GLY A 149 12.21 5.60 -12.84
CA GLY A 149 12.13 5.86 -11.39
C GLY A 149 12.72 7.21 -11.02
N THR A 150 12.00 8.00 -10.23
CA THR A 150 12.53 9.25 -9.65
C THR A 150 12.36 9.26 -8.13
N GLY A 151 13.43 9.56 -7.40
CA GLY A 151 13.41 9.75 -5.95
C GLY A 151 12.80 11.07 -5.51
N ASN A 152 13.07 11.47 -4.27
CA ASN A 152 12.67 12.73 -3.65
C ASN A 152 13.90 13.47 -3.09
N ALA A 153 13.76 14.14 -1.94
CA ALA A 153 14.86 14.88 -1.31
C ALA A 153 15.53 14.09 -0.15
N LEU A 154 15.05 12.87 0.13
CA LEU A 154 15.58 11.98 1.15
C LEU A 154 16.76 11.18 0.56
N ALA A 155 17.40 10.34 1.37
CA ALA A 155 18.35 9.36 0.84
C ALA A 155 17.57 8.17 0.27
N ASN A 156 17.43 8.10 -1.05
CA ASN A 156 16.59 7.10 -1.68
C ASN A 156 17.33 5.81 -2.06
N THR A 157 16.66 4.66 -1.92
CA THR A 157 17.08 3.43 -2.63
C THR A 157 16.12 3.13 -3.75
N ILE A 158 16.61 3.10 -5.00
CA ILE A 158 15.78 2.84 -6.19
C ILE A 158 16.25 1.58 -6.91
N ILE A 159 15.35 0.63 -7.14
CA ILE A 159 15.61 -0.63 -7.85
C ILE A 159 14.77 -0.68 -9.15
N GLY A 160 15.44 -0.72 -10.31
CA GLY A 160 14.81 -0.71 -11.65
C GLY A 160 14.23 -2.06 -12.09
N GLY A 161 14.90 -3.16 -11.78
CA GLY A 161 14.40 -4.51 -12.05
C GLY A 161 15.02 -5.11 -13.32
N ALA A 162 14.20 -5.56 -14.26
CA ALA A 162 14.68 -6.15 -15.51
C ALA A 162 14.16 -5.35 -16.70
N GLY A 163 15.05 -4.84 -17.54
CA GLY A 163 14.75 -3.89 -18.60
C GLY A 163 15.86 -2.87 -18.75
N ASN A 164 15.71 -1.91 -19.65
CA ASN A 164 16.63 -0.77 -19.75
C ASN A 164 16.02 0.38 -18.95
N ASP A 165 16.46 0.55 -17.71
CA ASP A 165 15.80 1.46 -16.77
C ASP A 165 16.45 2.85 -16.78
N LEU A 166 15.64 3.89 -16.54
CA LEU A 166 16.09 5.26 -16.28
C LEU A 166 15.82 5.62 -14.83
N LEU A 167 16.87 5.72 -14.02
CA LEU A 167 16.77 5.99 -12.59
C LEU A 167 17.39 7.35 -12.27
N ASP A 168 16.62 8.18 -11.56
CA ASP A 168 17.04 9.47 -11.02
C ASP A 168 16.84 9.45 -9.50
N GLY A 169 17.92 9.60 -8.73
CA GLY A 169 17.85 9.64 -7.27
C GLY A 169 17.15 10.90 -6.74
N GLY A 170 17.12 11.97 -7.53
CA GLY A 170 16.80 13.29 -7.03
C GLY A 170 17.89 13.84 -6.12
N ALA A 171 17.49 14.66 -5.15
CA ALA A 171 18.43 15.23 -4.19
C ALA A 171 18.62 14.27 -3.03
N GLY A 172 19.84 14.07 -2.58
CA GLY A 172 20.10 13.16 -1.46
C GLY A 172 21.39 12.41 -1.66
N ASN A 173 21.62 11.44 -0.77
CA ASN A 173 22.69 10.46 -0.94
C ASN A 173 22.04 9.14 -1.34
N ASP A 174 21.85 8.95 -2.64
CA ASP A 174 21.01 7.88 -3.15
C ASP A 174 21.79 6.61 -3.49
N THR A 175 21.08 5.48 -3.44
CA THR A 175 21.54 4.18 -3.92
C THR A 175 20.66 3.73 -5.07
N LEU A 176 21.21 3.74 -6.28
CA LEU A 176 20.48 3.34 -7.49
C LEU A 176 20.99 1.98 -7.99
N ASN A 177 20.06 1.07 -8.26
CA ASN A 177 20.32 -0.27 -8.80
C ASN A 177 19.37 -0.54 -9.97
N GLY A 178 19.85 -0.35 -11.19
CA GLY A 178 19.09 -0.63 -12.42
C GLY A 178 18.68 -2.10 -12.53
N GLY A 179 19.58 -3.02 -12.18
CA GLY A 179 19.31 -4.45 -12.24
C GLY A 179 19.79 -5.04 -13.56
N ALA A 180 18.91 -5.72 -14.29
CA ALA A 180 19.27 -6.44 -15.51
C ALA A 180 18.87 -5.67 -16.77
N GLY A 181 19.86 -5.21 -17.54
CA GLY A 181 19.66 -4.56 -18.85
C GLY A 181 20.67 -3.43 -19.04
N ASN A 182 20.39 -2.50 -19.95
CA ASN A 182 21.24 -1.32 -20.16
C ASN A 182 20.61 -0.11 -19.46
N ASP A 183 21.03 0.14 -18.24
CA ASP A 183 20.42 1.17 -17.39
C ASP A 183 21.12 2.52 -17.52
N ILE A 184 20.35 3.58 -17.28
CA ILE A 184 20.79 4.96 -17.23
C ILE A 184 20.55 5.50 -15.81
N TYR A 185 21.60 6.04 -15.21
CA TYR A 185 21.53 6.73 -13.93
C TYR A 185 21.71 8.22 -14.16
N VAL A 186 20.71 9.01 -13.75
CA VAL A 186 20.81 10.46 -13.68
C VAL A 186 21.54 10.79 -12.39
N VAL A 187 22.61 11.59 -12.51
CA VAL A 187 23.43 12.02 -11.38
C VAL A 187 23.41 13.53 -11.34
N ASP A 188 22.93 14.07 -10.23
CA ASP A 188 22.92 15.51 -9.98
C ASP A 188 24.34 16.03 -9.72
N SER A 189 24.60 17.27 -10.13
CA SER A 189 25.90 17.95 -10.00
C SER A 189 26.05 18.72 -8.70
#